data_AF-A0A962WWX5-F1
#
_entry.id   AF-A0A962WWX5-F1
#
_cell.length_a   1.000
_cell.length_b   1.000
_cell.length_c   1.000
_cell.angle_alpha   90.00
_cell.angle_beta   90.00
_cell.angle_gamma   90.00
#
_symmetry.space_group_name_H-M   'P 1'
#
loop_
_entity.id
_entity.type
_entity.pdbx_description
1 polymer ?
#
loop_
_entity_poly.entity_id
_entity_poly.type
_entity_poly.pdbx_seq_one_letter_code
_entity_poly.pdbx_strand_id
1 'polypeptide(L)'
;LGAGAGNTPVEAFVAVCDRMGIETGCDLFKLMDMAEDVIVPMMDHVVRVDRESLTLGFAGVYSTFLLHAKKAADMFGVPARDILVELGRKKMIGGQEDMIVDTAMTMAKERGLLKDTSVV
;
A
#
# COMPACT_ATOMS: atom_id res chain seq x y z
N LEU A 1 6.20 -10.25 -1.26
CA LEU A 1 6.77 -8.91 -0.99
C LEU A 1 6.29 -7.92 -2.04
N GLY A 2 6.03 -6.66 -1.66
CA GLY A 2 5.64 -5.60 -2.59
C GLY A 2 4.93 -4.45 -1.87
N ALA A 3 4.73 -3.34 -2.57
CA ALA A 3 3.96 -2.22 -2.05
C ALA A 3 2.45 -2.53 -2.02
N GLY A 4 1.67 -1.79 -1.23
CA GLY A 4 0.22 -1.99 -1.16
C GLY A 4 -0.15 -3.36 -0.57
N ALA A 5 -1.03 -4.09 -1.29
CA ALA A 5 -1.39 -5.47 -0.95
C ALA A 5 -0.34 -6.51 -1.41
N GLY A 6 0.77 -6.06 -2.00
CA GLY A 6 1.82 -6.91 -2.55
C GLY A 6 1.73 -7.09 -4.07
N ASN A 7 2.79 -7.69 -4.61
CA ASN A 7 2.79 -8.21 -5.98
C ASN A 7 2.14 -9.59 -6.03
N THR A 8 1.90 -10.09 -7.24
CA THR A 8 1.57 -11.50 -7.46
C THR A 8 2.60 -12.39 -6.75
N PRO A 9 2.20 -13.24 -5.80
CA PRO A 9 3.13 -14.15 -5.13
C PRO A 9 3.68 -15.15 -6.14
N VAL A 10 5.00 -15.26 -6.24
CA VAL A 10 5.66 -16.03 -7.31
C VAL A 10 5.42 -17.53 -7.15
N GLU A 11 5.47 -18.01 -5.91
CA GLU A 11 5.18 -19.39 -5.52
C GLU A 11 3.74 -19.79 -5.87
N ALA A 12 2.77 -18.89 -5.64
CA ALA A 12 1.38 -19.12 -6.02
C ALA A 12 1.18 -19.10 -7.54
N PHE A 13 1.84 -18.16 -8.23
CA PHE A 13 1.79 -18.07 -9.70
C PHE A 13 2.37 -19.33 -10.35
N VAL A 14 3.56 -19.76 -9.93
CA VAL A 14 4.22 -20.97 -10.43
C VAL A 14 3.37 -22.21 -10.14
N ALA A 15 2.77 -22.32 -8.95
CA ALA A 15 1.86 -23.44 -8.64
C ALA A 15 0.67 -23.52 -9.61
N VAL A 16 0.09 -22.39 -10.00
CA VAL A 16 -0.99 -22.34 -10.99
C VAL A 16 -0.47 -22.73 -12.37
N CYS A 17 0.69 -22.22 -12.79
CA CYS A 17 1.32 -22.59 -14.06
C CYS A 17 1.57 -24.10 -14.17
N ASP A 18 2.12 -24.73 -13.13
CA ASP A 18 2.36 -26.17 -13.07
C ASP A 18 1.05 -26.96 -13.27
N ARG A 19 -0.03 -26.53 -12.60
CA ARG A 19 -1.36 -27.14 -12.75
C ARG A 19 -1.97 -26.96 -14.14
N MET A 20 -1.56 -25.93 -14.85
CA MET A 20 -1.99 -25.62 -16.22
C MET A 20 -1.07 -26.21 -17.29
N GLY A 21 0.04 -26.86 -16.91
CA GLY A 21 1.04 -27.36 -17.85
C GLY A 21 1.86 -26.25 -18.55
N ILE A 22 1.96 -25.07 -17.92
CA ILE A 22 2.75 -23.93 -18.41
C ILE A 22 4.15 -24.03 -17.81
N GLU A 23 5.16 -24.18 -18.66
CA GLU A 23 6.56 -24.25 -18.23
C GLU A 23 7.09 -22.87 -17.83
N THR A 24 7.54 -22.74 -16.57
CA THR A 24 8.13 -21.50 -16.03
C THR A 24 9.64 -21.57 -15.81
N GLY A 25 10.21 -22.78 -15.83
CA GLY A 25 11.62 -23.03 -15.47
C GLY A 25 11.95 -22.85 -13.98
N CYS A 26 10.94 -22.63 -13.14
CA CYS A 26 11.08 -22.44 -11.71
C CYS A 26 10.80 -23.75 -10.94
N ASP A 27 11.46 -23.93 -9.80
CA ASP A 27 11.22 -25.05 -8.89
C ASP A 27 10.20 -24.61 -7.82
N LEU A 28 8.96 -25.11 -7.92
CA LEU A 28 7.86 -24.71 -7.05
C LEU A 28 8.19 -24.93 -5.56
N PHE A 29 8.71 -26.10 -5.20
CA PHE A 29 8.93 -26.43 -3.80
C PHE A 29 10.06 -25.58 -3.20
N LYS A 30 11.14 -25.33 -3.96
CA LYS A 30 12.17 -24.38 -3.51
C LYS A 30 11.64 -22.96 -3.33
N LEU A 31 10.70 -22.52 -4.18
CA LEU A 31 10.07 -21.20 -4.03
C LEU A 31 9.20 -21.13 -2.77
N MET A 32 8.46 -22.20 -2.46
CA MET A 32 7.68 -22.28 -1.22
C MET A 32 8.57 -22.21 0.02
N ASP A 33 9.63 -23.03 0.05
CA ASP A 33 10.59 -23.06 1.17
C ASP A 33 11.26 -21.67 1.34
N MET A 34 11.71 -21.06 0.24
CA MET A 34 12.29 -19.72 0.28
C MET A 34 11.28 -18.66 0.78
N ALA A 35 10.02 -18.74 0.35
CA ALA A 35 9.00 -17.80 0.79
C ALA A 35 8.75 -17.89 2.31
N GLU A 36 8.60 -19.10 2.85
CA GLU A 36 8.27 -19.31 4.27
C GLU A 36 9.50 -19.17 5.18
N ASP A 37 10.63 -19.77 4.83
CA ASP A 37 11.78 -19.87 5.74
C ASP A 37 12.70 -18.63 5.69
N VAL A 38 12.65 -17.87 4.60
CA VAL A 38 13.55 -16.71 4.40
C VAL A 38 12.76 -15.41 4.30
N ILE A 39 11.76 -15.34 3.41
CA ILE A 39 11.10 -14.08 3.09
C ILE A 39 10.14 -13.63 4.20
N VAL A 40 9.28 -14.52 4.71
CA VAL A 40 8.32 -14.18 5.79
C VAL A 40 9.05 -13.66 7.04
N PRO A 41 10.14 -14.28 7.55
CA PRO A 41 10.89 -13.75 8.69
C PRO A 41 11.52 -12.37 8.49
N MET A 42 11.81 -11.98 7.24
CA MET A 42 12.39 -10.67 6.92
C MET A 42 11.35 -9.55 6.81
N MET A 43 10.04 -9.86 6.85
CA MET A 43 9.00 -8.86 6.72
C MET A 43 8.77 -8.08 8.02
N ASP A 44 8.91 -6.75 7.97
CA ASP A 44 8.49 -5.87 9.08
C ASP A 44 6.97 -5.93 9.32
N HIS A 45 6.20 -6.20 8.27
CA HIS A 45 4.75 -6.31 8.31
C HIS A 45 4.27 -7.30 7.26
N VAL A 46 3.24 -8.08 7.61
CA VAL A 46 2.64 -9.05 6.69
C VAL A 46 1.94 -8.30 5.56
N VAL A 47 2.40 -8.55 4.33
CA VAL A 47 1.79 -8.02 3.11
C VAL A 47 0.53 -8.83 2.80
N ARG A 48 -0.64 -8.19 2.85
CA ARG A 48 -1.94 -8.80 2.60
C ARG A 48 -2.97 -7.77 2.15
N VAL A 49 -4.10 -8.24 1.64
CA VAL A 49 -5.27 -7.38 1.42
C VAL A 49 -5.88 -7.02 2.79
N ASP A 50 -5.73 -5.76 3.17
CA ASP A 50 -6.35 -5.10 4.32
C ASP A 50 -7.25 -3.94 3.83
N ARG A 51 -7.87 -3.19 4.75
CA ARG A 51 -8.79 -2.10 4.39
C ARG A 51 -8.10 -1.02 3.56
N GLU A 52 -6.90 -0.62 3.96
CA GLU A 52 -6.18 0.49 3.34
C GLU A 52 -5.59 0.10 1.97
N SER A 53 -5.02 -1.11 1.85
CA SER A 53 -4.51 -1.62 0.57
C SER A 53 -5.63 -1.91 -0.43
N LEU A 54 -6.80 -2.38 0.03
CA LEU A 54 -7.98 -2.53 -0.83
C LEU A 54 -8.49 -1.17 -1.33
N THR A 55 -8.48 -0.16 -0.46
CA THR A 55 -8.82 1.22 -0.84
C THR A 55 -7.90 1.73 -1.95
N LEU A 56 -6.61 1.40 -1.86
CA LEU A 56 -5.60 1.78 -2.84
C LEU A 56 -5.95 1.27 -4.24
N GLY A 57 -6.30 -0.02 -4.35
CA GLY A 57 -6.75 -0.62 -5.60
C GLY A 57 -8.09 -0.05 -6.09
N PHE A 58 -9.04 0.17 -5.17
CA PHE A 58 -10.34 0.77 -5.50
C PHE A 58 -10.22 2.21 -6.03
N ALA A 59 -9.36 3.02 -5.42
CA ALA A 59 -9.16 4.42 -5.79
C ALA A 59 -8.22 4.60 -6.99
N GLY A 60 -7.56 3.53 -7.46
CA GLY A 60 -6.61 3.60 -8.58
C GLY A 60 -5.35 4.39 -8.25
N VAL A 61 -4.88 4.33 -7.00
CA VAL A 61 -3.70 5.09 -6.54
C VAL A 61 -2.44 4.22 -6.66
N TYR A 62 -1.28 4.86 -6.71
CA TYR A 62 0.01 4.18 -6.80
C TYR A 62 0.37 3.45 -5.48
N SER A 63 0.65 2.15 -5.54
CA SER A 63 0.76 1.28 -4.35
C SER A 63 1.80 1.70 -3.30
N THR A 64 2.87 2.41 -3.69
CA THR A 64 3.88 2.89 -2.74
C THR A 64 3.33 3.94 -1.78
N PHE A 65 2.20 4.59 -2.12
CA PHE A 65 1.57 5.62 -1.30
C PHE A 65 1.01 5.07 0.02
N LEU A 66 0.79 3.75 0.14
CA LEU A 66 0.13 3.15 1.31
C LEU A 66 0.81 3.55 2.64
N LEU A 67 2.12 3.34 2.74
CA LEU A 67 2.86 3.58 3.98
C LEU A 67 2.96 5.08 4.29
N HIS A 68 3.08 5.92 3.26
CA HIS A 68 3.08 7.37 3.41
C HIS A 68 1.72 7.89 3.87
N ALA A 69 0.61 7.37 3.32
CA ALA A 69 -0.74 7.72 3.71
C ALA A 69 -1.06 7.28 5.15
N LYS A 70 -0.58 6.09 5.58
CA LYS A 70 -0.70 5.64 6.97
C LYS A 70 0.06 6.59 7.92
N LYS A 71 1.30 6.96 7.58
CA LYS A 71 2.07 7.94 8.38
C LYS A 71 1.39 9.32 8.44
N ALA A 72 0.89 9.82 7.32
CA ALA A 72 0.18 11.10 7.28
C ALA A 72 -1.14 11.03 8.07
N ALA A 73 -1.84 9.90 8.03
CA ALA A 73 -3.04 9.68 8.83
C ALA A 73 -2.75 9.79 10.33
N ASP A 74 -1.67 9.16 10.79
CA ASP A 74 -1.24 9.23 12.19
C ASP A 74 -0.81 10.66 12.58
N MET A 75 -0.15 11.39 11.67
CA MET A 75 0.30 12.77 11.92
C MET A 75 -0.84 13.79 12.02
N PHE A 76 -1.89 13.64 11.19
CA PHE A 76 -2.93 14.67 11.04
C PHE A 76 -4.30 14.24 11.56
N GLY A 77 -4.45 13.01 12.06
CA GLY A 77 -5.72 12.48 12.58
C GLY A 77 -6.78 12.25 11.51
N VAL A 78 -6.39 12.21 10.23
CA VAL A 78 -7.30 11.97 9.10
C VAL A 78 -7.18 10.50 8.68
N PRO A 79 -8.28 9.76 8.50
CA PRO A 79 -8.20 8.35 8.10
C PRO A 79 -7.43 8.15 6.78
N ALA A 80 -6.50 7.20 6.76
CA ALA A 80 -5.67 6.89 5.57
C ALA A 80 -6.53 6.57 4.33
N ARG A 81 -7.66 5.89 4.51
CA ARG A 81 -8.64 5.63 3.44
C ARG A 81 -9.09 6.92 2.75
N ASP A 82 -9.44 7.93 3.53
CA ASP A 82 -10.00 9.17 3.01
C ASP A 82 -8.91 9.94 2.24
N ILE A 83 -7.67 9.93 2.75
CA ILE A 83 -6.50 10.48 2.06
C ILE A 83 -6.29 9.78 0.70
N LEU A 84 -6.30 8.44 0.69
CA LEU A 84 -6.09 7.65 -0.53
C LEU A 84 -7.19 7.90 -1.57
N VAL A 85 -8.46 7.98 -1.17
CA VAL A 85 -9.56 8.30 -2.09
C VAL A 85 -9.38 9.69 -2.69
N GLU A 86 -8.97 10.67 -1.89
CA GLU A 86 -8.75 12.03 -2.38
C GLU A 86 -7.55 12.12 -3.35
N LEU A 87 -6.46 11.40 -3.08
CA LEU A 87 -5.32 11.31 -4.00
C LEU A 87 -5.72 10.67 -5.35
N GLY A 88 -6.59 9.65 -5.32
CA GLY A 88 -7.17 9.06 -6.52
C GLY A 88 -8.04 10.05 -7.30
N ARG A 89 -8.89 10.82 -6.60
CA ARG A 89 -9.69 11.90 -7.20
C ARG A 89 -8.82 12.96 -7.87
N LYS A 90 -7.69 13.30 -7.25
CA LYS A 90 -6.69 14.25 -7.79
C LYS A 90 -5.81 13.66 -8.91
N LYS A 91 -5.96 12.36 -9.24
CA LYS A 91 -5.18 11.65 -10.26
C LYS A 91 -3.67 11.72 -10.03
N MET A 92 -3.25 11.59 -8.77
CA MET A 92 -1.84 11.57 -8.42
C MET A 92 -1.15 10.32 -9.01
N ILE A 93 0.08 10.50 -9.48
CA ILE A 93 0.92 9.45 -10.06
C ILE A 93 2.12 9.15 -9.15
N GLY A 94 2.82 8.03 -9.40
CA GLY A 94 4.03 7.69 -8.65
C GLY A 94 5.09 8.79 -8.73
N GLY A 95 5.81 9.01 -7.62
CA GLY A 95 6.77 10.11 -7.48
C GLY A 95 6.19 11.40 -6.89
N GLN A 96 4.88 11.43 -6.55
CA GLN A 96 4.20 12.57 -5.91
C GLN A 96 3.88 12.29 -4.43
N GLU A 97 4.77 11.59 -3.73
CA GLU A 97 4.58 11.21 -2.32
C GLU A 97 4.47 12.42 -1.38
N ASP A 98 5.01 13.58 -1.77
CA ASP A 98 4.90 14.85 -1.04
C ASP A 98 3.45 15.35 -0.94
N MET A 99 2.65 15.12 -1.98
CA MET A 99 1.24 15.54 -2.04
C MET A 99 0.34 14.81 -1.04
N ILE A 100 0.80 13.69 -0.48
CA ILE A 100 0.09 12.90 0.52
C ILE A 100 -0.03 13.70 1.82
N VAL A 101 1.07 14.30 2.27
CA VAL A 101 1.14 15.13 3.48
C VAL A 101 0.31 16.40 3.30
N ASP A 102 0.43 17.06 2.14
CA ASP A 102 -0.35 18.26 1.83
C ASP A 102 -1.87 17.99 1.81
N THR A 103 -2.26 16.87 1.21
CA THR A 103 -3.67 16.43 1.17
C THR A 103 -4.18 16.13 2.59
N ALA A 104 -3.42 15.40 3.39
CA ALA A 104 -3.79 15.10 4.77
C ALA A 104 -3.92 16.37 5.63
N MET A 105 -2.98 17.31 5.49
CA MET A 105 -3.01 18.59 6.19
C MET A 105 -4.23 19.43 5.78
N THR A 106 -4.53 19.50 4.48
CA THR A 106 -5.71 20.22 3.95
C THR A 106 -7.00 19.62 4.53
N MET A 107 -7.16 18.30 4.48
CA MET A 107 -8.31 17.60 5.04
C MET A 107 -8.43 17.80 6.56
N ALA A 108 -7.30 17.85 7.27
CA ALA A 108 -7.30 18.10 8.71
C ALA A 108 -7.75 19.51 9.07
N LYS A 109 -7.35 20.53 8.28
CA LYS A 109 -7.85 21.90 8.42
C LYS A 109 -9.36 21.97 8.17
N GLU A 110 -9.84 21.37 7.08
CA GLU A 110 -11.27 21.33 6.75
C GLU A 110 -12.13 20.63 7.83
N ARG A 111 -11.54 19.65 8.53
CA ARG A 111 -12.18 18.94 9.65
C ARG A 111 -12.00 19.61 11.01
N GLY A 112 -11.31 20.75 11.09
CA GLY A 112 -11.02 21.44 12.34
C GLY A 112 -10.09 20.68 13.29
N LEU A 113 -9.31 19.72 12.77
CA LEU A 113 -8.34 18.94 13.56
C LEU A 113 -7.03 19.70 13.81
N LEU A 114 -6.74 20.69 12.97
CA LEU A 114 -5.63 21.62 13.15
C LEU A 114 -6.18 22.93 13.72
N LYS A 115 -5.64 23.38 14.86
CA LYS A 115 -5.93 24.71 15.38
C LYS A 115 -5.18 25.74 14.53
N ASP A 116 -5.86 26.79 14.10
CA ASP A 116 -5.19 27.93 13.47
C ASP A 116 -4.15 28.49 14.43
N THR A 117 -2.88 28.46 14.03
CA THR A 117 -1.77 29.08 14.78
C THR A 117 -1.78 30.61 14.66
N SER A 118 -2.81 31.19 14.05
CA SER A 118 -2.97 32.63 13.78
C SER A 118 -3.44 33.46 14.98
N VAL A 119 -3.09 33.07 16.21
CA VAL A 119 -3.26 33.90 17.41
C VAL A 119 -2.12 33.64 18.41
N VAL A 120 -0.96 34.25 18.19
CA VAL A 120 -0.07 34.77 19.24
C VAL A 120 0.54 36.07 18.73
#